data_AF-A0A1C4SNR0-F1
#
_entry.id   AF-A0A1C4SNR0-F1
#
_cell.length_a   1.000
_cell.length_b   1.000
_cell.length_c   1.000
_cell.angle_alpha   90.00
_cell.angle_beta   90.00
_cell.angle_gamma   90.00
#
_symmetry.space_group_name_H-M   'P 1'
#
loop_
_entity.id
_entity.type
_entity.pdbx_description
1 polymer ?
#
loop_
_entity_poly.entity_id
_entity_poly.type
_entity_poly.pdbx_seq_one_letter_code
_entity_poly.pdbx_strand_id
1 'polypeptide(L)'
;MPVHRNTHRAAGALDAAAVALRDGRHLLIYGEGRLPCRLDAAEAPPESFRSGLARLAHASGAPVVPLGQAGARRVTSGRCVKQISGLLTAPARRPRLHVHLGSPLHLPPEVEAATATARAAVTAAWRTAAHHLGEPAALTGR
;
A
#
# COMPACT_ATOMS: atom_id res chain seq x y z
N MET A 1 1.15 16.29 0.32
CA MET A 1 0.26 16.90 -0.67
C MET A 1 -1.19 16.63 -0.25
N PRO A 2 -2.02 17.64 0.03
CA PRO A 2 -3.41 17.43 0.45
C PRO A 2 -4.27 16.93 -0.72
N VAL A 3 -5.11 15.92 -0.47
CA VAL A 3 -6.07 15.39 -1.45
C VAL A 3 -7.47 15.86 -1.09
N HIS A 4 -8.06 16.71 -1.93
CA HIS A 4 -9.43 17.21 -1.77
C HIS A 4 -10.43 16.16 -2.27
N ARG A 5 -10.70 15.15 -1.42
CA ARG A 5 -11.57 14.00 -1.76
C ARG A 5 -12.96 14.46 -2.20
N ASN A 6 -13.57 13.71 -3.14
CA ASN A 6 -14.90 13.99 -3.71
C ASN A 6 -15.04 15.37 -4.38
N THR A 7 -13.92 15.96 -4.82
CA THR A 7 -13.92 17.20 -5.58
C THR A 7 -13.09 17.04 -6.86
N HIS A 8 -13.33 17.90 -7.85
CA HIS A 8 -12.50 18.00 -9.05
C HIS A 8 -11.04 18.35 -8.73
N ARG A 9 -10.78 18.95 -7.55
CA ARG A 9 -9.43 19.31 -7.07
C ARG A 9 -8.60 18.11 -6.59
N ALA A 10 -9.17 16.90 -6.55
CA ALA A 10 -8.41 15.69 -6.25
C ALA A 10 -7.32 15.41 -7.29
N ALA A 11 -7.54 15.78 -8.56
CA ALA A 11 -6.56 15.61 -9.64
C ALA A 11 -5.31 16.48 -9.43
N GLY A 12 -5.46 17.71 -8.94
CA GLY A 12 -4.33 18.62 -8.69
C GLY A 12 -3.33 18.12 -7.65
N ALA A 13 -3.72 17.17 -6.80
CA ALA A 13 -2.78 16.52 -5.89
C ALA A 13 -1.78 15.60 -6.63
N LEU A 14 -2.17 15.01 -7.76
CA LEU A 14 -1.27 14.21 -8.60
C LEU A 14 -0.31 15.11 -9.39
N ASP A 15 -0.74 16.28 -9.83
CA ASP A 15 0.15 17.23 -10.52
C ASP A 15 1.28 17.70 -9.59
N ALA A 16 0.92 18.09 -8.36
CA ALA A 16 1.89 18.50 -7.36
C ALA A 16 2.80 17.32 -6.93
N ALA A 17 2.27 16.10 -6.89
CA ALA A 17 3.07 14.90 -6.68
C ALA A 17 4.05 14.63 -7.83
N ALA A 18 3.65 14.86 -9.09
CA ALA A 18 4.51 14.68 -10.26
C ALA A 18 5.66 15.70 -10.26
N VAL A 19 5.40 16.95 -9.87
CA VAL A 19 6.46 17.96 -9.65
C VAL A 19 7.44 17.47 -8.58
N ALA A 20 6.95 17.07 -7.41
CA ALA A 20 7.82 16.60 -6.33
C ALA A 20 8.69 15.41 -6.74
N LEU A 21 8.14 14.45 -7.50
CA LEU A 21 8.90 13.31 -8.02
C LEU A 21 10.02 13.76 -8.99
N ARG A 22 9.73 14.72 -9.87
CA ARG A 22 10.74 15.29 -10.80
C ARG A 22 11.85 16.04 -10.05
N ASP A 23 11.53 16.63 -8.91
CA ASP A 23 12.50 17.29 -8.01
C ASP A 23 13.31 16.28 -7.16
N GLY A 24 13.23 14.98 -7.46
CA GLY A 24 13.97 13.92 -6.77
C GLY A 24 13.40 13.57 -5.38
N ARG A 25 12.17 13.96 -5.08
CA ARG A 25 11.49 13.57 -3.84
C ARG A 25 10.87 12.19 -3.96
N HIS A 26 10.62 11.55 -2.82
CA HIS A 26 9.94 10.25 -2.76
C HIS A 26 8.46 10.42 -2.39
N LEU A 27 7.60 9.56 -2.94
CA LEU A 27 6.18 9.52 -2.63
C LEU A 27 5.76 8.11 -2.22
N LEU A 28 5.10 8.01 -1.07
CA LEU A 28 4.33 6.83 -0.69
C LEU A 28 2.87 7.04 -1.10
N ILE A 29 2.33 6.11 -1.89
CA ILE A 29 0.94 6.14 -2.35
C ILE A 29 0.24 4.80 -2.07
N TYR A 30 -0.99 4.86 -1.56
CA TYR A 30 -1.85 3.69 -1.44
C TYR A 30 -2.62 3.51 -2.74
N GLY A 31 -2.30 2.46 -3.50
CA GLY A 31 -2.95 2.18 -4.78
C GLY A 31 -4.48 2.10 -4.69
N GLU A 32 -5.01 1.65 -3.55
CA GLU A 32 -6.45 1.52 -3.29
C GLU A 32 -7.18 2.88 -3.13
N GLY A 33 -6.44 3.97 -2.89
CA GLY A 33 -6.97 5.31 -2.67
C GLY A 33 -7.66 5.51 -1.31
N ARG A 34 -7.66 4.49 -0.45
CA ARG A 34 -8.19 4.53 0.92
C ARG A 34 -7.42 3.57 1.81
N LEU A 35 -7.61 3.70 3.12
CA LEU A 35 -7.23 2.66 4.07
C LEU A 35 -8.41 1.69 4.22
N PRO A 36 -8.23 0.38 4.00
CA PRO A 36 -9.28 -0.60 4.22
C PRO A 36 -9.74 -0.62 5.68
N CYS A 37 -11.02 -0.33 5.90
CA CYS A 37 -11.66 -0.53 7.18
C CYS A 37 -11.89 -2.04 7.38
N ARG A 38 -11.13 -2.67 8.28
CA ARG A 38 -11.37 -4.07 8.68
C ARG A 38 -11.57 -4.20 10.17
N LEU A 39 -12.47 -5.10 10.53
CA LEU A 39 -12.89 -5.34 11.92
C LEU A 39 -11.98 -6.36 12.62
N ASP A 40 -11.31 -7.23 11.87
CA ASP A 40 -10.37 -8.23 12.36
C ASP A 40 -8.90 -7.82 12.15
N ALA A 41 -8.00 -8.64 12.69
CA ALA A 41 -6.55 -8.46 12.58
C ALA A 41 -5.92 -9.38 11.52
N ALA A 42 -6.75 -10.05 10.70
CA ALA A 42 -6.26 -10.98 9.70
C ALA A 42 -5.55 -10.23 8.57
N GLU A 43 -4.48 -10.84 8.07
CA GLU A 43 -3.77 -10.35 6.88
C GLU A 43 -4.61 -10.62 5.63
N ALA A 44 -4.56 -9.68 4.68
CA ALA A 44 -5.28 -9.81 3.43
C ALA A 44 -4.52 -9.14 2.29
N PRO A 45 -4.63 -9.68 1.06
CA PRO A 45 -3.98 -9.10 -0.09
C PRO A 45 -4.55 -7.70 -0.39
N PRO A 46 -3.76 -6.86 -1.09
CA PRO A 46 -4.24 -5.57 -1.56
C PRO A 46 -5.52 -5.68 -2.40
N GLU A 47 -6.43 -4.73 -2.19
CA GLU A 47 -7.68 -4.61 -2.92
C GLU A 47 -7.43 -4.02 -4.33
N SER A 48 -8.50 -3.70 -5.05
CA SER A 48 -8.40 -3.10 -6.38
C SER A 48 -7.73 -1.73 -6.33
N PHE A 49 -6.80 -1.51 -7.25
CA PHE A 49 -6.07 -0.24 -7.34
C PHE A 49 -6.83 0.78 -8.20
N ARG A 50 -6.62 2.06 -7.89
CA ARG A 50 -7.08 3.22 -8.66
C ARG A 50 -6.02 3.58 -9.69
N SER A 51 -6.47 4.08 -10.84
CA SER A 51 -5.61 4.45 -11.97
C SER A 51 -4.70 5.66 -11.72
N GLY A 52 -4.91 6.42 -10.65
CA GLY A 52 -4.11 7.60 -10.33
C GLY A 52 -2.62 7.30 -10.16
N LEU A 53 -2.27 6.12 -9.65
CA LEU A 53 -0.86 5.71 -9.51
C LEU A 53 -0.18 5.53 -10.87
N ALA A 54 -0.89 4.97 -11.86
CA ALA A 54 -0.35 4.69 -13.18
C ALA A 54 -0.13 6.01 -13.91
N ARG A 55 -1.15 6.88 -13.89
CA ARG A 55 -1.07 8.23 -14.47
C ARG A 55 0.07 9.05 -13.87
N LEU A 56 0.29 8.95 -12.56
CA LEU A 56 1.39 9.63 -11.89
C LEU A 56 2.76 9.08 -12.31
N ALA A 57 2.91 7.76 -12.38
CA ALA A 57 4.15 7.14 -12.84
C ALA A 57 4.47 7.54 -14.28
N HIS A 58 3.47 7.56 -15.17
CA HIS A 58 3.63 8.00 -16.55
C HIS A 58 3.98 9.50 -16.65
N ALA A 59 3.29 10.36 -15.90
CA ALA A 59 3.51 11.81 -15.93
C ALA A 59 4.86 12.23 -15.33
N SER A 60 5.38 11.49 -14.34
CA SER A 60 6.66 11.78 -13.69
C SER A 60 7.84 11.03 -14.33
N GLY A 61 7.60 9.93 -15.05
CA GLY A 61 8.63 9.01 -15.50
C GLY A 61 9.29 8.21 -14.37
N ALA A 62 8.80 8.34 -13.12
CA ALA A 62 9.41 7.70 -11.97
C ALA A 62 9.12 6.20 -11.93
N PRO A 63 10.10 5.36 -11.54
CA PRO A 63 9.86 3.95 -11.29
C PRO A 63 8.97 3.78 -10.04
N VAL A 64 8.14 2.74 -10.05
CA VAL A 64 7.36 2.33 -8.89
C VAL A 64 8.18 1.33 -8.07
N VAL A 65 8.17 1.43 -6.76
CA VAL A 65 8.77 0.43 -5.85
C VAL A 65 7.64 -0.25 -5.09
N PRO A 66 7.34 -1.53 -5.33
CA PRO A 66 6.28 -2.24 -4.62
C PRO A 66 6.61 -2.39 -3.15
N LEU A 67 5.69 -2.01 -2.25
CA LEU A 67 5.84 -2.17 -0.81
C LEU A 67 4.73 -3.05 -0.27
N GLY A 68 5.10 -4.21 0.26
CA GLY A 68 4.22 -5.09 1.02
C GLY A 68 4.49 -4.98 2.52
N GLN A 69 3.44 -4.86 3.32
CA GLN A 69 3.54 -4.90 4.78
C GLN A 69 2.59 -5.93 5.38
N ALA A 70 3.04 -6.67 6.38
CA ALA A 70 2.24 -7.63 7.12
C ALA A 70 2.55 -7.51 8.62
N GLY A 71 1.57 -7.78 9.48
CA GLY A 71 1.70 -7.77 10.94
C GLY A 71 1.36 -6.44 11.62
N ALA A 72 1.22 -5.35 10.86
CA ALA A 72 0.88 -4.03 11.40
C ALA A 72 -0.48 -4.03 12.14
N ARG A 73 -1.43 -4.84 11.66
CA ARG A 73 -2.76 -4.99 12.27
C ARG A 73 -2.73 -5.69 13.64
N ARG A 74 -1.66 -6.43 13.97
CA ARG A 74 -1.49 -7.06 15.29
C ARG A 74 -1.06 -6.05 16.36
N VAL A 75 -0.58 -4.87 15.95
CA VAL A 75 -0.20 -3.76 16.85
C VAL A 75 -1.43 -2.88 17.14
N THR A 76 -2.09 -2.38 16.09
CA THR A 76 -3.29 -1.55 16.23
C THR A 76 -4.28 -1.84 15.09
N SER A 77 -5.38 -2.53 15.37
CA SER A 77 -6.49 -2.72 14.43
C SER A 77 -7.84 -2.80 15.15
N GLY A 78 -8.91 -2.46 14.43
CA GLY A 78 -10.29 -2.55 14.94
C GLY A 78 -10.79 -1.30 15.68
N ARG A 79 -11.88 -1.45 16.44
CA ARG A 79 -12.54 -0.36 17.19
C ARG A 79 -11.57 0.27 18.20
N CYS A 80 -11.81 1.53 18.58
CA CYS A 80 -10.95 2.32 19.47
C CYS A 80 -10.49 1.55 20.72
N VAL A 81 -11.40 0.81 21.37
CA VAL A 81 -11.10 -0.05 22.54
C VAL A 81 -10.05 -1.13 22.24
N LYS A 82 -10.10 -1.77 21.07
CA LYS A 82 -9.13 -2.78 20.63
C LYS A 82 -7.79 -2.16 20.23
N GLN A 83 -7.80 -0.92 19.72
CA GLN A 83 -6.57 -0.19 19.42
C GLN A 83 -5.81 0.19 20.70
N ILE A 84 -6.53 0.66 21.73
CA ILE A 84 -5.94 1.00 23.03
C ILE A 84 -5.39 -0.25 23.72
N SER A 85 -6.16 -1.34 23.79
CA SER A 85 -5.68 -2.58 24.40
C SER A 85 -4.53 -3.22 23.62
N GLY A 86 -4.57 -3.15 22.28
CA GLY A 86 -3.46 -3.55 21.41
C GLY A 86 -2.18 -2.78 21.72
N LEU A 87 -2.24 -1.46 21.80
CA LEU A 87 -1.10 -0.60 22.12
C LEU A 87 -0.52 -0.87 23.50
N LEU A 88 -1.37 -0.96 24.53
CA LEU A 88 -0.93 -1.17 25.92
C LEU A 88 -0.26 -2.53 26.15
N THR A 89 -0.62 -3.53 25.34
CA THR A 89 -0.09 -4.90 25.47
C THR A 89 0.97 -5.23 24.43
N ALA A 90 1.20 -4.36 23.43
CA ALA A 90 2.18 -4.57 22.37
C ALA A 90 3.61 -4.81 22.89
N PRO A 91 4.12 -4.11 23.92
CA PRO A 91 5.46 -4.38 24.45
C PRO A 91 5.62 -5.80 24.99
N ALA A 92 4.59 -6.32 25.65
CA ALA A 92 4.57 -7.68 26.18
C ALA A 92 4.36 -8.74 25.09
N ARG A 93 3.52 -8.44 24.09
CA ARG A 93 3.19 -9.36 22.99
C ARG A 93 4.25 -9.44 21.88
N ARG A 94 5.17 -8.47 21.81
CA ARG A 94 6.24 -8.36 20.80
C ARG A 94 5.75 -8.68 19.37
N PRO A 95 4.73 -7.96 18.86
CA PRO A 95 4.16 -8.25 17.55
C PRO A 95 5.24 -8.09 16.47
N ARG A 96 5.39 -9.13 15.64
CA ARG A 96 6.32 -9.12 14.51
C ARG A 96 5.68 -8.35 13.35
N LEU A 97 6.37 -7.32 12.87
CA LEU A 97 6.04 -6.58 11.65
C LEU A 97 7.05 -6.97 10.58
N HIS A 98 6.58 -7.23 9.37
CA HIS A 98 7.47 -7.44 8.23
C HIS A 98 7.09 -6.48 7.09
N VAL A 99 8.10 -5.84 6.52
CA VAL A 99 7.98 -4.99 5.35
C VAL A 99 8.91 -5.53 4.29
N HIS A 100 8.39 -5.73 3.09
CA HIS A 100 9.16 -6.14 1.93
C HIS A 100 9.05 -5.09 0.84
N LEU A 101 10.21 -4.65 0.32
CA LEU A 101 10.33 -3.79 -0.84
C LEU A 101 10.69 -4.68 -2.04
N GLY A 102 9.83 -4.66 -3.06
CA GLY A 102 10.10 -5.32 -4.33
C GLY A 102 11.07 -4.51 -5.20
N SER A 103 11.53 -5.12 -6.28
CA SER A 103 12.38 -4.44 -7.26
C SER A 103 11.66 -3.26 -7.91
N PRO A 104 12.35 -2.12 -8.14
CA PRO A 104 11.79 -1.00 -8.89
C PRO A 104 11.34 -1.44 -10.30
N LEU A 105 10.17 -0.98 -10.73
CA LEU A 105 9.64 -1.25 -12.07
C LEU A 105 9.04 -0.02 -12.74
N HIS A 106 9.29 0.13 -14.04
CA HIS A 106 8.53 1.05 -14.88
C HIS A 106 7.24 0.35 -15.32
N LEU A 107 6.12 1.06 -15.23
CA LEU A 107 4.83 0.51 -15.60
C LEU A 107 4.66 0.53 -17.14
N PRO A 108 3.94 -0.46 -17.72
CA PRO A 108 3.59 -0.43 -19.13
C PRO A 108 2.82 0.85 -19.51
N PRO A 109 2.80 1.26 -20.78
CA PRO A 109 2.24 2.55 -21.19
C PRO A 109 0.71 2.62 -21.05
N GLU A 110 0.02 1.48 -21.17
CA GLU A 110 -1.44 1.42 -21.06
C GLU A 110 -1.87 1.47 -19.58
N VAL A 111 -2.84 2.31 -19.24
CA VAL A 111 -3.19 2.67 -17.84
C VAL A 111 -3.80 1.50 -17.08
N GLU A 112 -4.65 0.70 -17.73
CA GLU A 112 -5.27 -0.47 -17.12
C GLU A 112 -4.23 -1.54 -16.81
N ALA A 113 -3.40 -1.89 -17.78
CA ALA A 113 -2.26 -2.78 -17.65
C ALA A 113 -1.28 -2.29 -16.58
N ALA A 114 -0.96 -0.99 -16.57
CA ALA A 114 -0.10 -0.39 -15.56
C ALA A 114 -0.65 -0.55 -14.15
N THR A 115 -1.95 -0.32 -13.98
CA THR A 115 -2.64 -0.46 -12.70
C THR A 115 -2.66 -1.92 -12.25
N ALA A 116 -2.90 -2.86 -13.16
CA ALA A 116 -2.87 -4.30 -12.89
C ALA A 116 -1.46 -4.79 -12.53
N THR A 117 -0.43 -4.38 -13.28
CA THR A 117 0.97 -4.70 -13.01
C THR A 117 1.41 -4.17 -11.65
N ALA A 118 1.08 -2.92 -11.32
CA ALA A 118 1.40 -2.35 -10.02
C ALA A 118 0.73 -3.12 -8.88
N ARG A 119 -0.56 -3.46 -9.01
CA ARG A 119 -1.28 -4.28 -8.02
C ARG A 119 -0.65 -5.66 -7.86
N ALA A 120 -0.29 -6.32 -8.96
CA ALA A 120 0.34 -7.63 -8.93
C ALA A 120 1.70 -7.57 -8.21
N ALA A 121 2.52 -6.55 -8.50
CA ALA A 121 3.82 -6.37 -7.87
C ALA A 121 3.70 -6.09 -6.36
N VAL A 122 2.75 -5.24 -5.93
CA VAL A 122 2.48 -5.01 -4.49
C VAL A 122 1.94 -6.27 -3.82
N THR A 123 1.09 -7.03 -4.51
CA THR A 123 0.57 -8.31 -3.99
C THR A 123 1.70 -9.32 -3.78
N ALA A 124 2.65 -9.41 -4.73
CA ALA A 124 3.82 -10.25 -4.59
C ALA A 124 4.70 -9.81 -3.40
N ALA A 125 4.95 -8.50 -3.25
CA ALA A 125 5.68 -7.98 -2.11
C ALA A 125 4.98 -8.26 -0.78
N TRP A 126 3.66 -8.11 -0.72
CA TRP A 126 2.86 -8.43 0.46
C TRP A 126 2.91 -9.93 0.80
N ARG A 127 2.85 -10.82 -0.19
CA ARG A 127 2.99 -12.27 0.03
C ARG A 127 4.33 -12.61 0.66
N THR A 128 5.43 -12.01 0.20
CA THR A 128 6.76 -12.19 0.81
C THR A 128 6.72 -11.75 2.27
N ALA A 129 6.14 -10.59 2.56
CA ALA A 129 6.05 -10.09 3.92
C ALA A 129 5.20 -10.97 4.84
N ALA A 130 4.03 -11.42 4.35
CA ALA A 130 3.14 -12.30 5.08
C ALA A 130 3.74 -13.71 5.30
N HIS A 131 4.52 -14.21 4.35
CA HIS A 131 5.25 -15.46 4.48
C HIS A 131 6.28 -15.43 5.63
N HIS A 132 7.03 -14.33 5.78
CA HIS A 132 7.99 -14.17 6.88
C HIS A 132 7.35 -14.15 8.28
N LEU A 133 6.02 -13.92 8.35
CA LEU A 133 5.23 -13.99 9.57
C LEU A 133 4.55 -15.36 9.79
N GLY A 134 4.60 -16.27 8.80
CA GLY A 134 3.88 -17.54 8.85
C GLY A 134 2.36 -17.40 8.69
N GLU A 135 1.89 -16.34 8.03
CA GLU A 135 0.46 -16.04 7.91
C GLU A 135 -0.22 -16.98 6.88
N PRO A 136 -1.32 -17.67 7.24
CA PRO A 136 -2.03 -18.58 6.35
C PRO A 136 -2.54 -17.91 5.07
N ALA A 137 -2.91 -16.63 5.16
CA ALA A 137 -3.42 -15.84 4.04
C ALA A 137 -2.40 -15.68 2.89
N ALA A 138 -1.10 -15.90 3.15
CA ALA A 138 -0.06 -15.92 2.13
C ALA A 138 -0.04 -17.23 1.32
N LEU A 139 -0.60 -18.32 1.88
CA LEU A 139 -0.48 -19.69 1.36
C LEU A 139 -1.65 -20.09 0.44
N THR A 140 -2.77 -19.37 0.47
CA THR A 140 -4.03 -19.79 -0.18
C THR A 140 -4.20 -19.32 -1.63
N GLY A 141 -3.17 -18.74 -2.26
CA GLY A 141 -3.26 -18.21 -3.63
C GLY A 141 -2.17 -18.75 -4.55
N ARG A 142 -2.26 -20.05 -4.89
CA ARG A 142 -1.62 -20.64 -6.07
C ARG A 142 -2.60 -20.66 -7.22
#